data_AF-A0AAW1TFD3-F1
#
_entry.id   AF-A0AAW1TFD3-F1
#
_cell.length_a   1.000
_cell.length_b   1.000
_cell.length_c   1.000
_cell.angle_alpha   90.00
_cell.angle_beta   90.00
_cell.angle_gamma   90.00
#
_symmetry.space_group_name_H-M   'P 1'
#
loop_
_entity.id
_entity.type
_entity.pdbx_description
1 polymer ?
#
loop_
_entity_poly.entity_id
_entity_poly.type
_entity_poly.pdbx_seq_one_letter_code
_entity_poly.pdbx_strand_id
1 'polypeptide(L)' 'MTVVTTINQTTAESSKEPLRTLKDFRGSQLLQWTKEKDWKGQGFFGWNLVPQGDGVIAVGDALHVKKTRDMAALAA' A
#
# COMPACT_ATOMS: atom_id res chain seq x y z
N MET A 1 -5.41 1.94 -20.19
CA MET A 1 -4.82 2.63 -19.03
C MET A 1 -3.67 1.77 -18.53
N THR A 2 -2.44 2.26 -18.63
CA THR A 2 -1.23 1.51 -18.22
C THR A 2 -1.06 1.61 -16.71
N VAL A 3 -0.85 0.47 -16.03
CA VAL A 3 -0.65 0.44 -14.58
C VAL A 3 0.86 0.43 -14.32
N VAL A 4 1.39 1.52 -13.74
CA VAL A 4 2.84 1.75 -13.61
C VAL A 4 3.56 0.59 -12.91
N THR A 5 2.93 -0.02 -11.92
CA THR A 5 3.54 -1.11 -11.13
C THR A 5 3.74 -2.40 -11.92
N THR A 6 3.09 -2.57 -13.07
CA THR A 6 3.22 -3.79 -13.89
C THR A 6 4.20 -3.66 -15.06
N ILE A 7 4.86 -2.51 -15.17
CA ILE A 7 5.88 -2.25 -16.18
C ILE A 7 7.23 -2.77 -15.67
N ASN A 8 7.85 -3.66 -16.43
CA ASN A 8 9.21 -4.08 -16.16
C ASN A 8 10.18 -2.90 -16.38
N GLN A 9 10.97 -2.54 -15.38
CA GLN A 9 11.85 -1.37 -15.42
C GLN A 9 13.01 -1.52 -16.42
N THR A 10 13.41 -2.74 -16.77
CA THR A 10 14.50 -3.03 -17.70
C THR A 10 14.00 -3.14 -19.14
N THR A 11 12.86 -3.79 -19.37
CA THR A 11 12.36 -4.10 -20.73
C THR A 11 11.24 -3.18 -21.20
N ALA A 12 10.67 -2.35 -20.32
CA ALA A 12 9.47 -1.55 -20.55
C ALA A 12 8.21 -2.34 -20.93
N GLU A 13 8.25 -3.68 -20.88
CA GLU A 13 7.10 -4.53 -21.15
C GLU A 13 6.09 -4.43 -20.00
N SER A 14 4.81 -4.33 -20.36
CA SER A 14 3.70 -4.31 -19.40
C SER A 14 3.15 -5.71 -19.21
N SER A 15 2.94 -6.11 -17.95
CA SER A 15 2.25 -7.37 -17.61
C SER A 15 1.01 -7.12 -16.74
N LYS A 16 0.41 -8.19 -16.20
CA LYS A 16 -0.66 -8.11 -15.19
C LYS A 16 -0.17 -8.24 -13.75
N GLU A 17 1.07 -8.69 -13.55
CA GLU A 17 1.69 -8.79 -12.23
C GLU A 17 2.55 -7.56 -11.96
N PRO A 18 2.68 -7.13 -10.69
CA PRO A 18 2.18 -7.77 -9.46
C PRO A 18 0.73 -7.40 -9.10
N LEU A 19 0.01 -6.69 -9.96
CA LEU A 19 -1.30 -6.11 -9.61
C LEU A 19 -2.35 -7.15 -9.24
N ARG A 20 -2.38 -8.30 -9.93
CA ARG A 20 -3.31 -9.39 -9.61
C ARG A 20 -3.02 -9.92 -8.20
N THR A 21 -1.77 -10.24 -7.90
CA THR A 21 -1.35 -10.69 -6.57
C THR A 21 -1.70 -9.67 -5.48
N LEU A 22 -1.48 -8.37 -5.72
CA LEU A 22 -1.83 -7.32 -4.75
C LEU A 22 -3.34 -7.25 -4.49
N LYS A 23 -4.19 -7.51 -5.47
CA LYS A 23 -5.66 -7.56 -5.27
C LYS A 23 -6.06 -8.75 -4.41
N ASP A 24 -5.42 -9.90 -4.60
CA ASP A 24 -5.76 -11.14 -3.91
C ASP A 24 -5.40 -11.10 -2.40
N PHE A 25 -4.36 -10.36 -2.00
CA PHE A 25 -3.92 -10.30 -0.59
C PHE A 25 -4.13 -8.94 0.09
N ARG A 26 -4.18 -7.87 -0.69
CA ARG A 26 -4.22 -6.48 -0.20
C ARG A 26 -5.37 -5.69 -0.84
N GLY A 27 -6.39 -6.40 -1.33
CA GLY A 27 -7.58 -5.80 -1.92
C GLY A 27 -8.43 -5.04 -0.90
N SER A 28 -9.15 -4.03 -1.38
CA SER A 28 -10.05 -3.19 -0.58
C SER A 28 -11.05 -3.99 0.27
N GLN A 29 -11.52 -5.13 -0.24
CA GLN A 29 -12.47 -6.00 0.44
C GLN A 29 -11.83 -6.70 1.65
N LEU A 30 -10.61 -7.23 1.51
CA LEU A 30 -9.89 -7.90 2.61
C LEU A 30 -9.49 -6.92 3.70
N LEU A 31 -9.11 -5.69 3.33
CA LEU A 31 -8.73 -4.65 4.28
C LEU A 31 -9.92 -3.90 4.89
N GLN A 32 -11.14 -4.18 4.42
CA GLN A 32 -12.38 -3.46 4.78
C GLN A 32 -12.32 -1.96 4.48
N TRP A 33 -11.57 -1.58 3.44
CA TRP A 33 -11.41 -0.20 2.97
C TRP A 33 -12.39 0.08 1.82
N THR A 34 -13.65 -0.28 2.01
CA THR A 34 -14.71 -0.20 0.98
C THR A 34 -15.64 0.99 1.13
N LYS A 35 -15.44 1.83 2.17
CA LYS A 35 -16.26 3.02 2.44
C LYS A 35 -16.17 4.05 1.31
N GLU A 36 -15.02 4.16 0.67
CA GLU A 36 -14.80 5.06 -0.47
C GLU A 36 -15.11 4.34 -1.78
N LYS A 37 -16.01 4.90 -2.59
CA LYS A 37 -16.48 4.29 -3.84
C LYS A 37 -15.33 3.98 -4.81
N ASP A 38 -14.34 4.86 -4.87
CA ASP A 38 -13.20 4.74 -5.79
C ASP A 38 -12.18 3.68 -5.35
N TRP A 39 -12.27 3.21 -4.10
CA TRP A 39 -11.36 2.21 -3.54
C TRP A 39 -11.81 0.79 -3.81
N LYS A 40 -13.07 0.59 -4.23
CA LYS A 40 -13.62 -0.73 -4.50
C LYS A 40 -12.85 -1.44 -5.62
N GLY A 41 -12.26 -2.60 -5.30
CA GLY A 41 -11.51 -3.42 -6.25
C GLY A 41 -10.06 -2.96 -6.48
N GLN A 42 -9.58 -1.99 -5.71
CA GLN A 42 -8.18 -1.55 -5.69
C GLN A 42 -7.34 -2.44 -4.76
N GLY A 43 -6.06 -2.56 -5.07
CA GLY A 43 -5.04 -3.16 -4.20
C GLY A 43 -4.22 -2.07 -3.50
N PHE A 44 -3.91 -2.26 -2.22
CA PHE A 44 -3.19 -1.26 -1.41
C PHE A 44 -1.79 -1.73 -1.03
N PHE A 45 -0.76 -1.03 -1.48
CA PHE A 45 0.63 -1.37 -1.22
C PHE A 45 1.46 -0.14 -0.88
N GLY A 46 2.11 -0.14 0.29
CA GLY A 46 2.78 1.04 0.86
C GLY A 46 1.90 1.88 1.79
N TRP A 47 2.48 2.96 2.30
CA TRP A 47 1.83 3.94 3.19
C TRP A 47 2.25 5.34 2.77
N ASN A 48 1.28 6.25 2.66
CA ASN A 48 1.57 7.67 2.51
C ASN A 48 1.88 8.25 3.89
N LEU A 49 3.03 8.91 4.02
CA LEU A 49 3.45 9.56 5.25
C LEU A 49 3.54 11.07 5.02
N VAL A 50 3.16 11.83 6.05
CA VAL A 50 3.28 13.29 6.05
C VAL A 50 4.33 13.67 7.11
N PRO A 51 5.42 14.35 6.75
CA PRO A 51 6.43 14.77 7.71
C PRO A 51 5.81 15.73 8.72
N GLN A 52 6.19 15.59 10.00
CA GLN A 52 5.73 16.45 11.10
C GLN A 52 6.78 17.50 11.50
N GLY A 53 7.92 17.52 10.81
CA GLY A 53 9.04 18.40 11.06
C GLY A 53 10.21 18.05 10.15
N ASP A 54 11.25 18.87 10.22
CA ASP A 54 12.47 18.68 9.44
C ASP A 54 13.43 17.68 10.08
N GLY A 55 14.31 17.11 9.27
CA GLY A 55 15.33 16.17 9.73
C GLY A 55 15.98 15.41 8.59
N VAL A 56 16.91 14.53 8.95
CA VAL A 56 17.57 13.61 8.01
C VAL A 56 17.23 12.18 8.43
N ILE A 57 16.89 11.35 7.45
CA ILE A 57 16.69 9.91 7.61
C ILE A 57 17.73 9.22 6.75
N ALA A 58 18.41 8.23 7.31
CA ALA A 58 19.42 7.44 6.63
C ALA A 58 19.07 5.95 6.63
N VAL A 59 19.69 5.22 5.70
CA VAL A 59 19.62 3.76 5.68
C VAL A 59 20.31 3.23 6.94
N GLY A 60 19.57 2.42 7.71
CA GLY A 60 20.06 1.84 8.97
C GLY A 60 19.51 2.53 10.23
N ASP A 61 18.81 3.66 10.08
CA ASP A 61 18.17 4.32 11.23
C ASP A 61 17.12 3.41 11.87
N ALA A 62 17.09 3.40 13.21
CA ALA A 62 16.07 2.69 13.96
C ALA A 62 14.71 3.39 13.87
N LEU A 63 13.65 2.62 13.63
CA LEU A 63 12.28 3.13 13.61
C LEU A 63 11.56 2.88 14.94
N HIS A 64 11.00 3.94 15.52
CA HIS A 64 10.17 3.86 16.72
C HIS A 64 8.69 4.05 16.38
N VAL A 65 7.91 2.97 16.42
CA VAL A 65 6.47 3.01 16.16
C VAL A 65 5.76 3.60 17.37
N LYS A 66 5.18 4.81 17.21
CA LYS A 66 4.45 5.50 18.30
C LYS A 66 3.11 4.85 18.62
N LYS A 67 2.40 4.34 17.60
CA LYS A 67 1.08 3.73 17.73
C LYS A 67 0.86 2.73 16.61
N THR A 68 0.35 1.55 16.96
CA THR A 68 -0.10 0.55 16.01
C THR A 68 -1.63 0.60 15.89
N ARG A 69 -2.15 0.17 14.75
CA ARG A 69 -3.59 -0.04 14.58
C ARG A 69 -3.96 -1.35 15.28
N ASP A 70 -4.90 -1.30 16.22
CA ASP A 70 -5.48 -2.49 16.82
C ASP A 70 -6.47 -3.13 15.82
N MET A 71 -6.20 -4.38 15.45
CA MET A 71 -7.03 -5.12 14.51
C MET A 71 -8.18 -5.85 15.20
N ALA A 72 -8.08 -6.13 16.51
CA ALA A 72 -9.13 -6.81 17.27
C ALA A 72 -10.35 -5.90 17.48
N ALA A 73 -10.09 -4.61 17.74
CA ALA A 73 -11.14 -3.59 17.92
C ALA A 73 -11.96 -3.28 16.64
N LEU A 74 -11.53 -3.73 15.46
CA LEU A 74 -12.23 -3.51 14.19
C LEU A 74 -13.09 -4.70 13.74
N ALA A 75 -12.97 -5.86 14.40
CA ALA A 75 -13.73 -7.07 14.09
C ALA A 75 -14.99 -7.25 14.96
N ALA A 76 -15.21 -6.35 15.92
CA ALA A 76 -16.39 -6.26 16.80
C ALA A 76 -17.37 -5.21 16.27
#